data_AF-A0A7C5V5F5-F1
#
_entry.id   AF-A0A7C5V5F5-F1
#
_cell.length_a   1.000
_cell.length_b   1.000
_cell.length_c   1.000
_cell.angle_alpha   90.00
_cell.angle_beta   90.00
_cell.angle_gamma   90.00
#
_symmetry.space_group_name_H-M   'P 1'
#
loop_
_entity.id
_entity.type
_entity.pdbx_description
1 polymer ?
#
loop_
_entity_poly.entity_id
_entity_poly.type
_entity_poly.pdbx_seq_one_letter_code
_entity_poly.pdbx_strand_id
1 'polypeptide(L)'
;MFSGCAGGAKFATGHLSQTLPKTTLVICLLLVALFWEPLLGFGARTRRDSTSRGRTAESIHKTRCHPYPLKILWLDNESSTALLDSRQKVALFLEKARDAGFNVVVPDVKNYMGFGFYRSSILPRASSVGGAPYPKDFDFLAAVVEEALARGLHVHAGINLFSEGGKGLLPSQRVGPIYEHPEWQTVLYDRWAQLSFSTGLTTRTLAVNSRGSSGISVY
;
A
#
# COMPACT_ATOMS: atom_id res chain seq x y z
N MET A 1 62.29 14.34 19.55
CA MET A 1 62.91 13.02 19.71
C MET A 1 61.92 11.99 19.20
N PHE A 2 62.31 11.28 18.15
CA PHE A 2 61.52 10.24 17.48
C PHE A 2 61.27 9.04 18.40
N SER A 3 60.05 8.48 18.34
CA SER A 3 59.71 7.04 18.36
C SER A 3 58.17 6.98 18.40
N GLY A 4 57.42 6.37 17.49
CA GLY A 4 57.67 5.13 16.75
C GLY A 4 56.61 4.11 17.20
N CYS A 5 55.42 4.11 16.60
CA CYS A 5 54.46 3.00 16.68
C CYS A 5 53.66 2.93 15.38
N ALA A 6 54.22 2.20 14.40
CA ALA A 6 53.53 1.78 13.19
C ALA A 6 52.65 0.57 13.53
N GLY A 7 51.33 0.77 13.57
CA GLY A 7 50.33 -0.30 13.60
C GLY A 7 49.74 -0.49 12.21
N GLY A 8 50.25 -1.47 11.46
CA GLY A 8 49.78 -1.78 10.12
C GLY A 8 48.33 -2.30 10.11
N ALA A 9 47.44 -1.57 9.45
CA ALA A 9 46.12 -2.08 9.07
C ALA A 9 46.27 -3.09 7.93
N LYS A 10 46.10 -4.38 8.22
CA LYS A 10 45.94 -5.41 7.19
C LYS A 10 44.51 -5.35 6.64
N PHE A 11 44.33 -4.72 5.48
CA PHE A 11 43.14 -4.92 4.66
C PHE A 11 43.23 -6.29 3.98
N ALA A 12 42.39 -7.23 4.38
CA ALA A 12 42.19 -8.48 3.66
C ALA A 12 41.16 -8.24 2.55
N THR A 13 41.62 -7.98 1.33
CA THR A 13 40.80 -7.99 0.12
C THR A 13 40.58 -9.44 -0.33
N GLY A 14 39.56 -10.09 0.21
CA GLY A 14 39.07 -11.38 -0.27
C GLY A 14 38.33 -11.21 -1.60
N HIS A 15 38.97 -11.60 -2.70
CA HIS A 15 38.37 -11.65 -4.03
C HIS A 15 37.44 -12.88 -4.12
N LEU A 16 36.13 -12.68 -3.93
CA LEU A 16 35.12 -13.71 -4.17
C LEU A 16 34.73 -13.71 -5.66
N SER A 17 35.48 -14.48 -6.45
CA SER A 17 35.09 -14.86 -7.82
C SER A 17 33.97 -15.89 -7.75
N GLN A 18 32.72 -15.44 -7.78
CA GLN A 18 31.57 -16.33 -7.98
C GLN A 18 31.29 -16.46 -9.48
N THR A 19 31.91 -17.45 -10.11
CA THR A 19 31.54 -17.92 -11.45
C THR A 19 30.31 -18.82 -11.33
N LEU A 20 29.15 -18.32 -11.75
CA LEU A 20 27.93 -19.11 -11.88
C LEU A 20 28.05 -20.11 -13.06
N PRO A 21 27.69 -21.40 -12.88
CA PRO A 21 27.76 -22.38 -13.95
C PRO A 21 26.68 -22.14 -15.01
N LYS A 22 27.06 -22.17 -16.29
CA LYS A 22 26.25 -21.88 -17.49
C LYS A 22 25.04 -22.82 -17.70
N THR A 23 24.80 -23.77 -16.81
CA THR A 23 23.70 -24.75 -16.86
C THR A 23 22.35 -24.19 -16.38
N THR A 24 22.34 -23.14 -15.55
CA THR A 24 21.08 -22.60 -15.01
C THR A 24 20.30 -21.74 -16.03
N LEU A 25 20.97 -21.14 -17.01
CA LEU A 25 20.30 -20.30 -18.03
C LEU A 25 19.51 -21.10 -19.07
N VAL A 26 19.81 -22.39 -19.24
CA VAL A 26 19.14 -23.25 -20.23
C VAL A 26 17.77 -23.74 -19.74
N ILE A 27 17.56 -23.80 -18.42
CA ILE A 27 16.30 -24.29 -17.83
C ILE A 27 15.20 -23.22 -17.85
N CYS A 28 15.54 -21.92 -17.79
CA CYS A 28 14.54 -20.85 -17.88
C CYS A 28 14.01 -20.60 -19.31
N LEU A 29 14.75 -20.98 -20.36
CA LEU A 29 14.35 -20.78 -21.75
C LEU A 29 13.44 -21.90 -22.31
N LEU A 30 13.34 -23.06 -21.62
CA LEU A 30 12.51 -24.19 -22.07
C LEU A 30 11.06 -24.19 -21.54
N LEU A 31 10.73 -23.35 -20.55
CA LEU A 31 9.36 -23.27 -20.00
C LEU A 31 8.44 -22.27 -20.73
N VAL A 32 8.99 -21.43 -21.61
CA VAL A 32 8.20 -20.46 -22.42
C VAL A 32 7.74 -21.07 -23.75
N ALA A 33 8.29 -22.22 -24.15
CA ALA A 33 7.99 -22.87 -25.43
C ALA A 33 6.89 -23.95 -25.38
N LEU A 34 6.31 -24.26 -24.21
CA LEU A 34 5.32 -25.35 -24.05
C LEU A 34 3.84 -24.90 -24.10
N PHE A 35 3.56 -23.63 -24.41
CA PHE A 35 2.16 -23.14 -24.55
C PHE A 35 1.94 -22.33 -25.83
N TRP A 36 2.60 -22.74 -26.91
CA TRP A 36 2.38 -22.21 -28.26
C TRP A 36 2.12 -23.36 -29.24
N GLU A 37 0.86 -23.70 -29.47
CA GLU A 37 0.34 -24.19 -30.76
C GLU A 37 -1.20 -24.01 -30.76
N PRO A 38 -1.78 -23.33 -31.76
CA PRO A 38 -3.22 -23.16 -31.93
C PRO A 38 -3.78 -24.24 -32.86
N LEU A 39 -4.88 -24.90 -32.48
CA LEU A 39 -5.66 -25.72 -33.42
C LEU A 39 -7.13 -25.33 -33.44
N LEU A 40 -7.55 -25.08 -34.67
CA LEU A 40 -8.87 -24.77 -35.16
C LEU A 40 -9.86 -25.89 -34.82
N GLY A 41 -11.09 -25.47 -34.50
CA GLY A 41 -12.29 -26.13 -35.00
C GLY A 41 -13.02 -27.06 -34.02
N PHE A 42 -13.90 -26.50 -33.21
CA PHE A 42 -15.19 -27.15 -32.93
C PHE A 42 -16.29 -26.09 -32.89
N GLY A 43 -17.21 -26.20 -33.86
CA GLY A 43 -18.39 -25.37 -33.97
C GLY A 43 -19.40 -25.71 -32.88
N ALA A 44 -19.70 -24.72 -32.04
CA ALA A 44 -20.99 -24.62 -31.36
C ALA A 44 -21.45 -23.18 -31.51
N ARG A 45 -22.37 -22.96 -32.45
CA ARG A 45 -23.04 -21.68 -32.69
C ARG A 45 -23.99 -21.43 -31.52
N THR A 46 -23.49 -20.84 -30.44
CA THR A 46 -24.35 -20.22 -29.42
C THR A 46 -24.68 -18.80 -29.88
N ARG A 47 -25.99 -18.58 -30.04
CA ARG A 47 -26.63 -17.32 -30.40
C ARG A 47 -26.20 -16.24 -29.41
N ARG A 48 -25.28 -15.35 -29.81
CA ARG A 48 -25.00 -14.10 -29.08
C ARG A 48 -26.28 -13.27 -29.11
N ASP A 49 -26.88 -13.12 -27.94
CA ASP A 49 -27.92 -12.13 -27.74
C ASP A 49 -27.31 -10.73 -27.92
N SER A 50 -27.85 -9.99 -28.88
CA SER A 50 -27.28 -8.74 -29.39
C SER A 50 -27.89 -7.55 -28.66
N THR A 51 -27.41 -7.25 -27.46
CA THR A 51 -27.83 -6.04 -26.71
C THR A 51 -26.67 -5.27 -26.05
N SER A 52 -25.42 -5.49 -26.47
CA SER A 52 -24.31 -4.57 -26.17
C SER A 52 -23.88 -3.78 -27.41
N ARG A 53 -24.77 -2.90 -27.89
CA ARG A 53 -24.37 -1.89 -28.89
C ARG A 53 -23.36 -0.92 -28.28
N GLY A 54 -22.09 -1.17 -28.59
CA GLY A 54 -21.09 -0.18 -28.98
C GLY A 54 -20.78 0.96 -28.00
N ARG A 55 -19.86 0.74 -27.07
CA ARG A 55 -18.94 1.83 -26.66
C ARG A 55 -17.83 1.88 -27.69
N THR A 56 -17.74 2.97 -28.45
CA THR A 56 -16.67 3.21 -29.43
C THR A 56 -15.30 3.20 -28.74
N ALA A 57 -14.22 2.87 -29.47
CA ALA A 57 -12.86 2.95 -28.95
C ALA A 57 -12.53 4.35 -28.39
N GLU A 58 -13.16 5.39 -28.95
CA GLU A 58 -13.08 6.78 -28.50
C GLU A 58 -13.80 7.00 -27.15
N SER A 59 -14.96 6.37 -26.93
CA SER A 59 -15.63 6.33 -25.61
C SER A 59 -14.77 5.60 -24.58
N ILE A 60 -14.13 4.49 -24.96
CA ILE A 60 -13.20 3.75 -24.11
C ILE A 60 -11.94 4.58 -23.80
N HIS A 61 -11.41 5.30 -24.78
CA HIS A 61 -10.22 6.15 -24.64
C HIS A 61 -10.49 7.37 -23.75
N LYS A 62 -11.62 8.05 -23.93
CA LYS A 62 -12.06 9.18 -23.10
C LYS A 62 -12.33 8.78 -21.64
N THR A 63 -12.68 7.52 -21.39
CA THR A 63 -12.84 6.98 -20.03
C THR A 63 -11.49 6.68 -19.35
N ARG A 64 -10.40 6.53 -20.12
CA ARG A 64 -9.06 6.20 -19.62
C ARG A 64 -8.12 7.40 -19.46
N CYS A 65 -8.39 8.51 -20.14
CA CYS A 65 -7.61 9.73 -19.96
C CYS A 65 -8.12 10.51 -18.74
N HIS A 66 -7.23 10.77 -17.79
CA HIS A 66 -7.56 11.63 -16.65
C HIS A 66 -7.84 13.07 -17.10
N PRO A 67 -8.77 13.76 -16.43
CA PRO A 67 -9.03 15.16 -16.70
C PRO A 67 -7.80 16.01 -16.36
N TYR A 68 -7.38 16.86 -17.30
CA TYR A 68 -6.28 17.80 -17.09
C TYR A 68 -6.84 19.24 -16.93
N PRO A 69 -6.32 20.05 -15.98
CA PRO A 69 -5.32 19.69 -14.98
C PRO A 69 -5.86 18.72 -13.93
N LEU A 70 -5.01 17.81 -13.46
CA LEU A 70 -5.37 16.83 -12.44
C LEU A 70 -5.50 17.50 -11.07
N LYS A 71 -6.66 17.37 -10.42
CA LYS A 71 -6.96 17.90 -9.10
C LYS A 71 -7.49 16.78 -8.23
N ILE A 72 -6.60 16.20 -7.46
CA ILE A 72 -6.84 15.01 -6.65
C ILE A 72 -7.18 15.41 -5.22
N LEU A 73 -8.20 14.78 -4.65
CA LEU A 73 -8.52 14.86 -3.22
C LEU A 73 -8.44 13.48 -2.57
N TRP A 74 -7.62 13.36 -1.54
CA TRP A 74 -7.52 12.14 -0.74
C TRP A 74 -8.61 12.13 0.34
N LEU A 75 -9.32 11.02 0.51
CA LEU A 75 -10.36 10.84 1.51
C LEU A 75 -9.87 9.83 2.55
N ASP A 76 -9.33 10.34 3.64
CA ASP A 76 -8.92 9.52 4.77
C ASP A 76 -10.15 9.19 5.63
N ASN A 77 -10.62 7.95 5.49
CA ASN A 77 -11.77 7.46 6.24
C ASN A 77 -11.48 7.31 7.75
N GLU A 78 -10.22 7.14 8.16
CA GLU A 78 -9.86 7.01 9.56
C GLU A 78 -9.91 8.33 10.31
N SER A 79 -9.35 9.39 9.72
CA SER A 79 -9.37 10.72 10.34
C SER A 79 -10.71 11.44 10.14
N SER A 80 -11.45 11.10 9.09
CA SER A 80 -12.70 11.77 8.71
C SER A 80 -13.95 10.87 8.80
N THR A 81 -13.94 9.84 9.65
CA THR A 81 -15.03 8.85 9.76
C THR A 81 -16.40 9.51 9.92
N ALA A 82 -16.52 10.51 10.78
CA ALA A 82 -17.79 11.19 11.04
C ALA A 82 -18.40 11.87 9.79
N LEU A 83 -17.58 12.16 8.77
CA LEU A 83 -17.98 12.75 7.49
C LEU A 83 -18.17 11.71 6.38
N LEU A 84 -17.77 10.46 6.61
CA LEU A 84 -17.68 9.42 5.58
C LEU A 84 -18.35 8.10 5.98
N ASP A 85 -18.96 8.01 7.17
CA ASP A 85 -19.61 6.81 7.73
C ASP A 85 -20.97 6.43 7.10
N SER A 86 -21.47 7.18 6.11
CA SER A 86 -22.73 6.87 5.43
C SER A 86 -22.73 7.39 4.01
N ARG A 87 -23.57 6.77 3.17
CA ARG A 87 -23.70 7.14 1.75
C ARG A 87 -24.11 8.60 1.59
N GLN A 88 -25.04 9.08 2.41
CA GLN A 88 -25.53 10.46 2.36
C GLN A 88 -24.41 11.46 2.65
N LYS A 89 -23.57 11.19 3.65
CA LYS A 89 -22.44 12.07 3.97
C LYS A 89 -21.35 12.01 2.90
N VAL A 90 -21.05 10.83 2.36
CA VAL A 90 -20.15 10.66 1.20
C VAL A 90 -20.66 11.47 0.01
N ALA A 91 -21.94 11.39 -0.32
CA ALA A 91 -22.57 12.15 -1.40
C ALA A 91 -22.41 13.68 -1.22
N LEU A 92 -22.68 14.17 0.00
CA LEU A 92 -22.50 15.59 0.36
C LEU A 92 -21.03 16.02 0.29
N PHE A 93 -20.10 15.16 0.72
CA PHE A 93 -18.67 15.45 0.69
C PHE A 93 -18.16 15.54 -0.76
N LEU A 94 -18.55 14.58 -1.61
CA LEU A 94 -18.17 14.54 -3.01
C LEU A 94 -18.77 15.68 -3.83
N GLU A 95 -19.98 16.13 -3.48
CA GLU A 95 -20.55 17.35 -4.03
C GLU A 95 -19.68 18.57 -3.74
N LYS A 96 -19.27 18.77 -2.48
CA LYS A 96 -18.36 19.85 -2.11
C LYS A 96 -17.00 19.73 -2.81
N ALA A 97 -16.47 18.52 -2.96
CA ALA A 97 -15.22 18.29 -3.67
C ALA A 97 -15.32 18.68 -5.15
N ARG A 98 -16.41 18.29 -5.82
CA ARG A 98 -16.71 18.70 -7.20
C ARG A 98 -16.83 20.23 -7.30
N ASP A 99 -17.58 20.86 -6.41
CA ASP A 99 -17.82 22.30 -6.44
C ASP A 99 -16.55 23.11 -6.16
N ALA A 100 -15.62 22.57 -5.37
CA ALA A 100 -14.28 23.11 -5.19
C ALA A 100 -13.35 22.88 -6.41
N GLY A 101 -13.81 22.15 -7.42
CA GLY A 101 -13.12 21.92 -8.69
C GLY A 101 -12.18 20.71 -8.68
N PHE A 102 -12.27 19.80 -7.71
CA PHE A 102 -11.57 18.51 -7.78
C PHE A 102 -12.21 17.63 -8.86
N ASN A 103 -11.39 16.79 -9.50
CA ASN A 103 -11.82 15.91 -10.58
C ASN A 103 -11.41 14.45 -10.37
N VAL A 104 -10.60 14.17 -9.35
CA VAL A 104 -10.23 12.81 -8.91
C VAL A 104 -10.33 12.74 -7.39
N VAL A 105 -10.87 11.64 -6.89
CA VAL A 105 -10.87 11.31 -5.46
C VAL A 105 -10.15 10.00 -5.19
N VAL A 106 -9.49 9.92 -4.03
CA VAL A 106 -8.74 8.74 -3.58
C VAL A 106 -9.25 8.33 -2.20
N PRO A 107 -10.29 7.49 -2.10
CA PRO A 107 -10.72 6.95 -0.81
C PRO A 107 -9.70 5.97 -0.23
N ASP A 108 -9.28 6.17 1.03
CA ASP A 108 -8.56 5.14 1.79
C ASP A 108 -9.52 4.03 2.20
N VAL A 109 -9.43 2.91 1.49
CA VAL A 109 -10.35 1.77 1.65
C VAL A 109 -9.77 0.63 2.46
N LYS A 110 -8.46 0.66 2.74
CA LYS A 110 -7.78 -0.22 3.70
C LYS A 110 -6.85 0.59 4.60
N ASN A 111 -7.06 0.51 5.91
CA ASN A 111 -6.22 1.22 6.86
C ASN A 111 -4.85 0.55 7.07
N TYR A 112 -3.96 1.25 7.77
CA TYR A 112 -2.62 0.76 8.10
C TYR A 112 -2.64 -0.42 9.09
N MET A 113 -3.76 -0.63 9.79
CA MET A 113 -3.94 -1.74 10.72
C MET A 113 -4.38 -3.05 10.04
N GLY A 114 -4.55 -3.05 8.71
CA GLY A 114 -4.90 -4.25 7.94
C GLY A 114 -6.40 -4.50 7.73
N PHE A 115 -7.27 -3.55 8.07
CA PHE A 115 -8.72 -3.69 7.93
C PHE A 115 -9.27 -2.94 6.72
N GLY A 116 -10.21 -3.56 6.01
CA GLY A 116 -10.94 -2.97 4.90
C GLY A 116 -12.23 -2.26 5.34
N PHE A 117 -12.58 -1.19 4.62
CA PHE A 117 -13.85 -0.44 4.77
C PHE A 117 -14.92 -0.84 3.74
N TYR A 118 -14.76 -2.00 3.11
CA TYR A 118 -15.61 -2.51 2.05
C TYR A 118 -15.83 -4.01 2.19
N ARG A 119 -16.78 -4.57 1.46
CA ARG A 119 -17.03 -6.01 1.48
C ARG A 119 -15.89 -6.74 0.76
N SER A 120 -15.19 -7.60 1.50
CA SER A 120 -14.06 -8.39 0.99
C SER A 120 -14.15 -9.82 1.50
N SER A 121 -13.74 -10.79 0.67
CA SER A 121 -13.57 -12.19 1.07
C SER A 121 -12.16 -12.50 1.59
N ILE A 122 -11.22 -11.56 1.43
CA ILE A 122 -9.79 -11.75 1.74
C ILE A 122 -9.30 -10.86 2.89
N LEU A 123 -9.95 -9.72 3.12
CA LEU A 123 -9.54 -8.74 4.14
C LEU A 123 -10.54 -8.73 5.30
N PRO A 124 -10.05 -8.71 6.55
CA PRO A 124 -10.92 -8.49 7.70
C PRO A 124 -11.53 -7.09 7.62
N ARG A 125 -12.78 -6.97 8.10
CA ARG A 125 -13.52 -5.71 8.06
C ARG A 125 -13.25 -4.87 9.30
N ALA A 126 -13.12 -3.56 9.13
CA ALA A 126 -13.02 -2.64 10.26
C ALA A 126 -14.32 -2.66 11.08
N SER A 127 -14.21 -2.94 12.38
CA SER A 127 -15.33 -2.92 13.33
C SER A 127 -15.37 -1.62 14.14
N SER A 128 -14.24 -0.91 14.23
CA SER A 128 -14.11 0.37 14.90
C SER A 128 -13.02 1.23 14.24
N VAL A 129 -13.13 2.54 14.41
CA VAL A 129 -12.17 3.54 13.96
C VAL A 129 -12.04 4.59 15.06
N GLY A 130 -10.80 4.90 15.47
CA GLY A 130 -10.56 5.88 16.55
C GLY A 130 -11.23 5.53 17.89
N GLY A 131 -11.51 4.24 18.14
CA GLY A 131 -12.24 3.77 19.32
C GLY A 131 -13.78 3.84 19.21
N ALA A 132 -14.33 4.43 18.14
CA ALA A 132 -15.76 4.45 17.88
C ALA A 132 -16.18 3.27 16.97
N PRO A 133 -17.38 2.69 17.14
CA PRO A 133 -17.89 1.66 16.23
C PRO A 133 -17.98 2.15 14.78
N TYR A 134 -17.54 1.31 13.83
CA TYR A 134 -17.72 1.56 12.40
C TYR A 134 -18.99 0.86 11.90
N PRO A 135 -19.76 1.45 10.96
CA PRO A 135 -21.02 0.86 10.53
C PRO A 135 -20.83 -0.50 9.82
N LYS A 136 -21.42 -1.56 10.39
CA LYS A 136 -21.19 -2.96 9.95
C LYS A 136 -21.65 -3.24 8.52
N ASP A 137 -22.72 -2.59 8.07
CA ASP A 137 -23.33 -2.87 6.76
C ASP A 137 -22.95 -1.84 5.68
N PHE A 138 -22.13 -0.85 6.03
CA PHE A 138 -21.74 0.22 5.12
C PHE A 138 -20.49 -0.12 4.30
N ASP A 139 -20.66 -0.26 2.99
CA ASP A 139 -19.56 -0.45 2.04
C ASP A 139 -19.07 0.90 1.54
N PHE A 140 -17.98 1.39 2.13
CA PHE A 140 -17.44 2.72 1.84
C PHE A 140 -16.93 2.83 0.41
N LEU A 141 -16.22 1.81 -0.10
CA LEU A 141 -15.70 1.82 -1.47
C LEU A 141 -16.84 1.88 -2.48
N ALA A 142 -17.87 1.03 -2.32
CA ALA A 142 -19.01 1.03 -3.21
C ALA A 142 -19.75 2.39 -3.18
N ALA A 143 -19.98 2.95 -1.99
CA ALA A 143 -20.62 4.26 -1.85
C ALA A 143 -19.82 5.37 -2.54
N VAL A 144 -18.50 5.42 -2.35
CA VAL A 144 -17.66 6.43 -3.00
C VAL A 144 -17.66 6.26 -4.51
N VAL A 145 -17.49 5.04 -5.03
CA VAL A 145 -17.47 4.77 -6.48
C VAL A 145 -18.77 5.24 -7.14
N GLU A 146 -19.91 4.83 -6.60
CA GLU A 146 -21.20 5.15 -7.20
C GLU A 146 -21.50 6.66 -7.14
N GLU A 147 -21.30 7.31 -5.99
CA GLU A 147 -21.57 8.73 -5.82
C GLU A 147 -20.58 9.63 -6.58
N ALA A 148 -19.32 9.22 -6.72
CA ALA A 148 -18.30 9.96 -7.47
C ALA A 148 -18.56 9.88 -8.98
N LEU A 149 -18.87 8.68 -9.50
CA LEU A 149 -19.20 8.50 -10.92
C LEU A 149 -20.46 9.27 -11.31
N ALA A 150 -21.48 9.30 -10.44
CA ALA A 150 -22.67 10.11 -10.66
C ALA A 150 -22.38 11.63 -10.75
N ARG A 151 -21.24 12.09 -10.22
CA ARG A 151 -20.80 13.49 -10.22
C ARG A 151 -19.69 13.79 -11.23
N GLY A 152 -19.31 12.82 -12.07
CA GLY A 152 -18.22 12.97 -13.04
C GLY A 152 -16.83 13.02 -12.42
N LEU A 153 -16.66 12.51 -11.19
CA LEU A 153 -15.36 12.39 -10.53
C LEU A 153 -14.75 11.03 -10.85
N HIS A 154 -13.43 10.99 -11.08
CA HIS A 154 -12.68 9.74 -11.17
C HIS A 154 -12.32 9.23 -9.77
N VAL A 155 -12.23 7.91 -9.61
CA VAL A 155 -11.90 7.27 -8.33
C VAL A 155 -10.68 6.38 -8.47
N HIS A 156 -9.73 6.50 -7.53
CA HIS A 156 -8.66 5.53 -7.33
C HIS A 156 -8.72 5.00 -5.90
N ALA A 157 -8.75 3.69 -5.70
CA ALA A 157 -8.75 3.13 -4.34
C ALA A 157 -7.37 3.31 -3.68
N GLY A 158 -7.34 4.03 -2.56
CA GLY A 158 -6.17 4.13 -1.68
C GLY A 158 -6.06 2.92 -0.76
N ILE A 159 -4.90 2.26 -0.78
CA ILE A 159 -4.63 1.06 0.04
C ILE A 159 -3.24 1.14 0.68
N ASN A 160 -3.18 0.83 1.97
CA ASN A 160 -1.90 0.64 2.68
C ASN A 160 -1.35 -0.76 2.40
N LEU A 161 -0.42 -0.92 1.47
CA LEU A 161 -0.08 -2.24 0.92
C LEU A 161 0.73 -3.15 1.86
N PHE A 162 1.70 -2.62 2.60
CA PHE A 162 2.64 -3.41 3.43
C PHE A 162 2.42 -3.23 4.93
N SER A 163 1.23 -2.76 5.32
CA SER A 163 0.87 -2.48 6.71
C SER A 163 -0.35 -3.29 7.11
N GLU A 164 -0.15 -4.20 8.07
CA GLU A 164 -1.15 -5.18 8.52
C GLU A 164 -1.36 -5.14 10.05
N GLY A 165 -0.94 -4.07 10.72
CA GLY A 165 -1.21 -3.89 12.14
C GLY A 165 -0.52 -2.70 12.80
N GLY A 166 -1.08 -2.31 13.95
CA GLY A 166 -0.58 -1.25 14.83
C GLY A 166 -0.03 -1.82 16.13
N LYS A 167 1.10 -1.29 16.61
CA LYS A 167 1.75 -1.73 17.87
C LYS A 167 1.10 -1.16 19.12
N GLY A 168 0.48 0.02 19.03
CA GLY A 168 0.03 0.78 20.18
C GLY A 168 1.19 1.17 21.11
N LEU A 169 0.86 1.76 22.27
CA LEU A 169 1.84 2.09 23.32
C LEU A 169 2.11 0.88 24.22
N LEU A 170 1.07 0.08 24.48
CA LEU A 170 1.13 -1.09 25.33
C LEU A 170 0.87 -2.39 24.53
N PRO A 171 1.41 -3.54 24.95
CA PRO A 171 1.15 -4.82 24.27
C PRO A 171 -0.34 -5.17 24.13
N SER A 172 -1.18 -4.75 25.08
CA SER A 172 -2.63 -4.94 25.04
C SER A 172 -3.35 -4.11 23.96
N GLN A 173 -2.67 -3.15 23.34
CA GLN A 173 -3.21 -2.28 22.27
C GLN A 173 -2.76 -2.72 20.88
N ARG A 174 -2.07 -3.85 20.76
CA ARG A 174 -1.71 -4.44 19.48
C ARG A 174 -2.98 -4.83 18.73
N VAL A 175 -3.04 -4.46 17.46
CA VAL A 175 -4.22 -4.64 16.62
C VAL A 175 -3.84 -4.94 15.19
N GLY A 176 -4.59 -5.80 14.52
CA GLY A 176 -4.40 -6.15 13.11
C GLY A 176 -3.96 -7.61 12.89
N PRO A 177 -4.16 -8.14 11.68
CA PRO A 177 -3.86 -9.53 11.33
C PRO A 177 -2.37 -9.90 11.46
N ILE A 178 -1.46 -8.93 11.47
CA ILE A 178 -0.02 -9.17 11.59
C ILE A 178 0.41 -9.90 12.88
N TYR A 179 -0.42 -9.87 13.92
CA TYR A 179 -0.16 -10.56 15.18
C TYR A 179 -0.62 -12.03 15.18
N GLU A 180 -1.53 -12.38 14.28
CA GLU A 180 -1.94 -13.76 14.02
C GLU A 180 -1.02 -14.41 12.96
N HIS A 181 -0.39 -13.60 12.11
CA HIS A 181 0.53 -13.99 11.05
C HIS A 181 1.93 -13.37 11.20
N PRO A 182 2.71 -13.77 12.22
CA PRO A 182 4.05 -13.24 12.44
C PRO A 182 4.99 -13.50 11.25
N GLU A 183 4.72 -14.51 10.43
CA GLU A 183 5.47 -14.84 9.21
C GLU A 183 5.34 -13.77 8.11
N TRP A 184 4.37 -12.86 8.18
CA TRP A 184 4.25 -11.72 7.26
C TRP A 184 5.16 -10.55 7.63
N GLN A 185 5.76 -10.56 8.83
CA GLN A 185 6.57 -9.45 9.31
C GLN A 185 7.95 -9.42 8.67
N THR A 186 8.36 -8.25 8.18
CA THR A 186 9.75 -7.98 7.83
C THR A 186 10.52 -7.53 9.07
N VAL A 187 11.66 -8.15 9.35
CA VAL A 187 12.56 -7.73 10.43
C VAL A 187 13.55 -6.71 9.88
N LEU A 188 13.45 -5.46 10.35
CA LEU A 188 14.41 -4.41 10.02
C LEU A 188 15.43 -4.27 11.15
N TYR A 189 16.71 -4.52 10.83
CA TYR A 189 17.81 -4.26 11.74
C TYR A 189 18.23 -2.79 11.60
N ASP A 190 17.99 -2.00 12.65
CA ASP A 190 18.48 -0.63 12.73
C ASP A 190 19.67 -0.54 13.69
N ARG A 191 20.62 0.37 13.39
CA ARG A 191 21.77 0.64 14.27
C ARG A 191 21.44 1.83 15.15
N TRP A 192 21.41 1.59 16.45
CA TRP A 192 21.35 2.65 17.45
C TRP A 192 22.75 2.93 17.97
N ALA A 193 23.13 4.21 18.01
CA ALA A 193 24.37 4.61 18.65
C ALA A 193 24.15 4.82 20.16
N GLN A 194 25.14 4.40 20.92
CA GLN A 194 25.19 4.50 22.38
C GLN A 194 26.53 5.12 22.75
N LEU A 195 26.50 6.14 23.60
CA LEU A 195 27.70 6.71 24.21
C LEU A 195 27.95 5.98 25.52
N SER A 196 29.19 5.51 25.69
CA SER A 196 29.69 4.93 26.94
C SER A 196 30.71 5.89 27.54
N PHE A 197 30.46 6.33 28.77
CA PHE A 197 31.38 7.16 29.53
C PHE A 197 32.36 6.28 30.31
N SER A 198 33.55 6.81 30.63
CA SER A 198 34.55 6.11 31.46
C SER A 198 34.03 5.79 32.87
N THR A 199 32.96 6.45 33.31
CA THR A 199 32.26 6.21 34.58
C THR A 199 31.35 4.97 34.56
N GLY A 200 31.24 4.28 33.42
CA GLY A 200 30.31 3.16 33.23
C GLY A 200 28.87 3.58 32.91
N LEU A 201 28.58 4.89 32.94
CA LEU A 201 27.30 5.40 32.46
C LEU A 201 27.19 5.20 30.95
N THR A 202 25.99 4.85 30.50
CA THR A 202 25.69 4.79 29.08
C THR A 202 24.44 5.59 28.78
N THR A 203 24.40 6.24 27.62
CA THR A 203 23.21 6.95 27.15
C THR A 203 22.98 6.67 25.67
N ARG A 204 21.72 6.54 25.28
CA ARG A 204 21.34 6.40 23.87
C ARG A 204 21.53 7.76 23.20
N THR A 205 22.21 7.80 22.07
CA THR A 205 22.21 9.01 21.24
C THR A 205 20.85 9.09 20.54
N LEU A 206 19.93 9.87 21.11
CA LEU A 206 18.64 10.14 20.48
C LEU A 206 18.82 11.18 19.38
N ALA A 207 18.96 10.68 18.15
CA ALA A 207 19.01 11.44 16.90
C ALA A 207 20.11 12.51 16.79
N VAL A 208 20.46 12.87 15.55
CA VAL A 208 21.41 13.97 15.27
C VAL A 208 20.74 15.34 15.46
N ASN A 209 19.40 15.40 15.51
CA ASN A 209 18.61 16.61 15.74
C ASN A 209 17.16 16.31 16.21
N SER A 210 16.42 17.38 16.55
CA SER A 210 15.04 17.35 17.04
C SER A 210 13.98 16.78 16.08
N ARG A 211 14.30 16.62 14.78
CA ARG A 211 13.37 16.00 13.81
C ARG A 211 13.44 14.48 13.84
N GLY A 212 14.63 13.91 14.09
CA GLY A 212 14.82 12.46 14.19
C GLY A 212 14.32 11.86 15.51
N SER A 213 14.20 12.66 16.58
CA SER A 213 13.65 12.22 17.87
C SER A 213 12.15 11.90 17.84
N SER A 214 11.45 12.33 16.79
CA SER A 214 9.99 12.19 16.64
C SER A 214 9.55 10.84 16.04
N GLY A 215 10.50 9.95 15.70
CA GLY A 215 10.18 8.58 15.29
C GLY A 215 9.45 8.44 13.95
N ILE A 216 9.45 9.46 13.08
CA ILE A 216 8.93 9.31 11.72
C ILE A 216 10.00 8.59 10.90
N SER A 217 9.94 7.26 10.92
CA SER A 217 10.49 6.44 9.86
C SER A 217 9.39 6.29 8.82
N VAL A 218 9.52 6.98 7.69
CA VAL A 218 8.73 6.67 6.49
C VAL A 218 9.50 5.58 5.76
N TYR A 219 8.92 4.39 5.68
CA TYR A 219 9.27 3.38 4.68
C TYR A 219 8.03 3.09 3.85
#